data_AF-A0A9N8Z4Q4-F1
#
_entry.id   AF-A0A9N8Z4Q4-F1
#
_cell.length_a   1.000
_cell.length_b   1.000
_cell.length_c   1.000
_cell.angle_alpha   90.00
_cell.angle_beta   90.00
_cell.angle_gamma   90.00
#
_symmetry.space_group_name_H-M   'P 1'
#
loop_
_entity.id
_entity.type
_entity.pdbx_description
1 polymer ?
#
loop_
_entity_poly.entity_id
_entity_poly.type
_entity_poly.pdbx_seq_one_letter_code
_entity_poly.pdbx_strand_id
1 'polypeptide(L)'
;MTSFSKEEDERIIELVKKYKHDYKKIAAVMRNSRNAKQLRERYTNHLADGIKLGEFTPEEEKTFWKLFHLHNSARSRWKLIADEMEGRTALQVRNYYYNYQRKSARRIKKQMGLATILN
;
A
#
# COMPACT_ATOMS: atom_id res chain seq x y z
N MET A 1 0.44 -4.52 10.36
CA MET A 1 0.37 -5.43 9.19
C MET A 1 0.73 -6.81 9.69
N THR A 2 -0.01 -7.84 9.29
CA THR A 2 0.43 -9.22 9.50
C THR A 2 1.73 -9.42 8.73
N SER A 3 2.82 -9.75 9.43
CA SER A 3 4.10 -10.06 8.80
C SER A 3 3.94 -11.32 7.95
N PHE A 4 4.42 -11.31 6.71
CA PHE A 4 4.54 -12.47 5.83
C PHE A 4 6.02 -12.82 5.69
N SER A 5 6.36 -14.10 5.80
CA SER A 5 7.74 -14.54 5.55
C SER A 5 8.05 -14.60 4.06
N LYS A 6 9.34 -14.70 3.71
CA LYS A 6 9.77 -14.83 2.31
C LYS A 6 9.23 -16.13 1.69
N GLU A 7 9.22 -17.20 2.46
CA GLU A 7 8.69 -18.50 2.06
C GLU A 7 7.17 -18.43 1.82
N GLU A 8 6.43 -17.69 2.65
CA GLU A 8 5.01 -17.43 2.40
C GLU A 8 4.81 -16.64 1.11
N ASP A 9 5.62 -15.62 0.85
CA ASP A 9 5.52 -14.81 -0.37
C ASP A 9 5.80 -15.63 -1.64
N GLU A 10 6.89 -16.41 -1.64
CA GLU A 10 7.25 -17.32 -2.72
C GLU A 10 6.11 -18.31 -2.99
N ARG A 11 5.56 -18.89 -1.92
CA ARG A 11 4.44 -19.81 -2.03
C ARG A 11 3.18 -19.15 -2.57
N ILE A 12 2.87 -17.91 -2.18
CA ILE A 12 1.75 -17.15 -2.73
C ILE A 12 1.94 -16.93 -4.23
N ILE A 13 3.13 -16.52 -4.66
CA ILE A 13 3.44 -16.27 -6.09
C ILE A 13 3.23 -17.55 -6.91
N GLU A 14 3.76 -18.69 -6.45
CA GLU A 14 3.58 -19.99 -7.12
C GLU A 14 2.10 -20.36 -7.25
N LEU A 15 1.35 -20.24 -6.16
CA LEU A 15 -0.05 -20.63 -6.11
C LEU A 15 -0.93 -19.69 -6.94
N VAL A 16 -0.62 -18.39 -7.01
CA VAL A 16 -1.30 -17.46 -7.92
C VAL A 16 -0.97 -17.77 -9.38
N LYS A 17 0.26 -18.17 -9.70
CA LYS A 17 0.58 -18.63 -11.07
C LYS A 17 -0.24 -19.87 -11.46
N LYS A 18 -0.37 -20.83 -10.52
CA LYS A 18 -1.06 -22.11 -10.73
C LYS A 18 -2.60 -22.00 -10.73
N TYR A 19 -3.16 -21.27 -9.78
CA TYR A 19 -4.61 -21.19 -9.54
C TYR A 19 -5.20 -19.81 -9.89
N LYS A 20 -4.42 -18.94 -10.54
CA LYS A 20 -4.79 -17.56 -10.88
C LYS A 20 -5.19 -16.80 -9.60
N HIS A 21 -6.24 -15.99 -9.66
CA HIS A 21 -6.69 -15.18 -8.54
C HIS A 21 -7.78 -15.86 -7.69
N ASP A 22 -7.88 -17.20 -7.71
CA ASP A 22 -8.78 -17.96 -6.83
C ASP A 22 -8.21 -18.04 -5.41
N TYR A 23 -8.28 -16.94 -4.67
CA TYR A 23 -7.73 -16.84 -3.32
C TYR A 23 -8.41 -17.75 -2.30
N LYS A 24 -9.65 -18.19 -2.57
CA LYS A 24 -10.33 -19.19 -1.72
C LYS A 24 -9.63 -20.54 -1.85
N LYS A 25 -9.37 -20.97 -3.09
CA LYS A 25 -8.61 -22.20 -3.36
C LYS A 25 -7.16 -22.09 -2.89
N ILE A 26 -6.50 -20.96 -3.12
CA ILE A 26 -5.12 -20.74 -2.65
C ILE A 26 -5.05 -20.85 -1.13
N ALA A 27 -5.97 -20.23 -0.39
CA ALA A 27 -6.01 -20.34 1.08
C ALA A 27 -6.20 -21.80 1.54
N ALA A 28 -7.10 -22.54 0.89
CA ALA A 28 -7.31 -23.96 1.19
C ALA A 28 -6.07 -24.83 0.91
N VAL A 29 -5.26 -24.47 -0.10
CA VAL A 29 -4.01 -25.18 -0.44
C VAL A 29 -2.83 -24.78 0.45
N MET A 30 -2.74 -23.51 0.87
CA MET A 30 -1.69 -23.06 1.79
C MET A 30 -1.76 -23.76 3.15
N ARG A 31 -2.96 -24.15 3.60
CA ARG A 31 -3.20 -24.89 4.85
C ARG A 31 -2.51 -24.26 6.08
N ASN A 32 -2.39 -22.94 6.10
CA ASN A 32 -1.85 -22.16 7.20
C ASN A 32 -2.92 -21.18 7.75
N SER A 33 -2.54 -20.29 8.67
CA SER A 33 -3.46 -19.33 9.29
C SER A 33 -3.89 -18.17 8.39
N ARG A 34 -3.53 -18.16 7.10
CA ARG A 34 -3.87 -17.08 6.18
C ARG A 34 -5.22 -17.32 5.52
N ASN A 35 -6.07 -16.31 5.57
CA ASN A 35 -7.35 -16.32 4.84
C ASN A 35 -7.22 -15.72 3.43
N ALA A 36 -8.22 -15.98 2.58
CA ALA A 36 -8.24 -15.53 1.19
C ALA A 36 -8.07 -14.00 1.05
N LYS A 37 -8.62 -13.21 1.98
CA LYS A 37 -8.49 -11.75 1.97
C LYS A 37 -7.04 -11.33 2.20
N GLN A 38 -6.37 -11.89 3.21
CA GLN A 38 -4.97 -11.60 3.51
C GLN A 38 -4.04 -11.96 2.34
N LEU A 39 -4.28 -13.11 1.71
CA LEU A 39 -3.49 -13.55 0.55
C LEU A 39 -3.69 -12.64 -0.65
N ARG A 40 -4.94 -12.25 -0.93
CA ARG A 40 -5.24 -11.27 -1.98
C ARG A 40 -4.54 -9.95 -1.71
N GLU A 41 -4.71 -9.39 -0.51
CA GLU A 41 -4.10 -8.12 -0.13
C GLU A 41 -2.57 -8.17 -0.19
N ARG A 42 -1.95 -9.29 0.24
CA ARG A 42 -0.50 -9.47 0.14
C ARG A 42 -0.05 -9.46 -1.31
N TYR A 43 -0.69 -10.27 -2.15
CA TYR A 43 -0.32 -10.37 -3.55
C TYR A 43 -0.50 -9.04 -4.28
N THR A 44 -1.69 -8.43 -4.21
CA THR A 44 -2.02 -7.23 -4.99
C THR A 44 -1.27 -5.98 -4.56
N ASN A 45 -0.78 -5.93 -3.31
CA ASN A 45 -0.09 -4.73 -2.81
C ASN A 45 1.44 -4.88 -2.75
N HIS A 46 1.97 -6.10 -2.85
CA HIS A 46 3.40 -6.36 -2.64
C HIS A 46 4.06 -7.33 -3.61
N LEU A 47 3.34 -8.31 -4.17
CA LEU A 47 3.96 -9.43 -4.90
C LEU A 47 3.60 -9.49 -6.38
N ALA A 48 2.55 -8.79 -6.81
CA ALA A 48 2.20 -8.76 -8.23
C ALA A 48 3.32 -8.11 -9.04
N ASP A 49 3.50 -8.59 -10.27
CA ASP A 49 4.53 -8.11 -11.17
C ASP A 49 4.35 -6.60 -11.44
N GLY A 50 5.46 -5.87 -11.53
CA GLY A 50 5.46 -4.43 -11.80
C GLY A 50 5.23 -3.53 -10.59
N ILE A 51 5.00 -4.07 -9.39
CA ILE A 51 4.91 -3.24 -8.18
C ILE A 51 6.28 -2.66 -7.82
N LYS A 52 6.35 -1.32 -7.74
CA LYS A 52 7.54 -0.59 -7.26
C LYS A 52 7.50 -0.51 -5.74
N LEU A 53 8.46 -1.16 -5.10
CA LEU A 53 8.69 -1.07 -3.64
C LEU A 53 9.67 0.07 -3.35
N GLY A 54 9.48 0.76 -2.21
CA GLY A 54 10.34 1.87 -1.79
C GLY A 54 9.65 3.24 -1.81
N GLU A 55 10.44 4.28 -1.56
CA GLU A 55 9.98 5.67 -1.46
C GLU A 55 9.50 6.21 -2.80
N PHE A 56 8.66 7.26 -2.76
CA PHE A 56 8.20 7.96 -3.95
C PHE A 56 9.33 8.85 -4.46
N THR A 57 9.61 8.81 -5.77
CA THR A 57 10.57 9.74 -6.39
C THR A 57 9.98 11.15 -6.47
N PRO A 58 10.79 12.20 -6.58
CA PRO A 58 10.28 13.58 -6.73
C PRO A 58 9.26 13.75 -7.88
N GLU A 59 9.45 13.01 -8.98
CA GLU A 59 8.53 13.00 -10.13
C GLU A 59 7.20 12.34 -9.78
N GLU A 60 7.23 11.23 -9.03
CA GLU A 60 6.04 10.57 -8.50
C GLU A 60 5.31 11.46 -7.49
N GLU A 61 6.03 12.19 -6.64
CA GLU A 61 5.45 13.14 -5.69
C GLU A 61 4.71 14.28 -6.42
N LYS A 62 5.34 14.86 -7.45
CA LYS A 62 4.72 15.90 -8.29
C LYS A 62 3.43 15.39 -8.95
N THR A 63 3.48 14.17 -9.48
CA THR A 63 2.34 13.52 -10.12
C THR A 63 1.22 13.24 -9.11
N PHE A 64 1.58 12.70 -7.94
CA PHE A 64 0.66 12.46 -6.83
C PHE A 64 -0.11 13.73 -6.46
N TRP A 65 0.58 14.87 -6.25
CA TRP A 65 -0.10 16.10 -5.83
C TRP A 65 -1.03 16.65 -6.91
N LYS A 66 -0.61 16.61 -8.18
CA LYS A 66 -1.48 16.97 -9.31
C LYS A 66 -2.77 16.15 -9.31
N LEU A 67 -2.66 14.83 -9.20
CA LEU A 67 -3.81 13.92 -9.23
C LEU A 67 -4.66 14.02 -7.95
N PHE A 68 -4.04 14.25 -6.80
CA PHE A 68 -4.74 14.46 -5.54
C PHE A 68 -5.67 15.68 -5.59
N HIS A 69 -5.21 16.79 -6.18
CA HIS A 69 -6.04 17.98 -6.38
C HIS A 69 -7.18 17.71 -7.37
N LEU A 70 -6.91 16.98 -8.45
CA LEU A 70 -7.91 16.62 -9.45
C LEU A 70 -9.04 15.74 -8.87
N HIS A 71 -8.70 14.79 -8.00
CA HIS A 71 -9.66 13.80 -7.46
C HIS A 71 -10.07 14.04 -6.01
N ASN A 72 -9.92 15.26 -5.48
CA ASN A 72 -10.08 15.54 -4.05
C ASN A 72 -11.48 15.17 -3.50
N SER A 73 -12.53 15.28 -4.30
CA SER A 73 -13.91 14.94 -3.90
C SER A 73 -14.26 13.46 -4.10
N ALA A 74 -13.41 12.66 -4.75
CA ALA A 74 -13.73 11.28 -5.06
C ALA A 74 -13.59 10.36 -3.83
N ARG A 75 -14.60 9.51 -3.58
CA ARG A 75 -14.55 8.47 -2.55
C ARG A 75 -13.47 7.41 -2.86
N SER A 76 -13.26 7.13 -4.15
CA SER A 76 -12.28 6.18 -4.67
C SER A 76 -10.94 6.82 -5.07
N ARG A 77 -10.66 8.05 -4.60
CA ARG A 77 -9.49 8.85 -5.06
C ARG A 77 -8.17 8.08 -5.10
N TRP A 78 -7.90 7.23 -4.11
CA TRP A 78 -6.62 6.50 -4.04
C TRP A 78 -6.46 5.48 -5.16
N LYS A 79 -7.55 4.85 -5.59
CA LYS A 79 -7.56 3.97 -6.74
C LYS A 79 -7.33 4.77 -8.02
N LEU A 80 -8.07 5.87 -8.21
CA LEU A 80 -7.93 6.72 -9.38
C LEU A 80 -6.50 7.26 -9.55
N ILE A 81 -5.90 7.73 -8.44
CA ILE A 81 -4.51 8.20 -8.46
C ILE A 81 -3.53 7.05 -8.77
N ALA A 82 -3.73 5.88 -8.16
CA ALA A 82 -2.85 4.72 -8.41
C ALA A 82 -2.94 4.19 -9.84
N ASP A 83 -4.13 4.24 -10.46
CA ASP A 83 -4.33 3.83 -11.86
C ASP A 83 -3.51 4.72 -12.83
N GLU A 84 -3.13 5.93 -12.42
CA GLU A 84 -2.29 6.88 -13.17
C GLU A 84 -0.81 6.89 -12.72
N MET A 85 -0.44 6.08 -11.72
CA MET A 85 0.93 6.02 -11.17
C MET A 85 1.52 4.63 -11.37
N GLU A 86 2.24 4.44 -12.48
CA GLU A 86 2.78 3.14 -12.88
C GLU A 86 3.57 2.43 -11.77
N GLY A 87 3.11 1.23 -11.41
CA GLY A 87 3.73 0.38 -10.39
C GLY A 87 3.40 0.78 -8.95
N ARG A 88 2.58 1.81 -8.71
CA ARG A 88 2.11 2.19 -7.37
C ARG A 88 0.68 1.70 -7.14
N THR A 89 0.46 1.16 -5.95
CA THR A 89 -0.85 0.63 -5.54
C THR A 89 -1.64 1.69 -4.78
N ALA A 90 -2.97 1.57 -4.78
CA ALA A 90 -3.85 2.46 -4.01
C ALA A 90 -3.48 2.49 -2.51
N LEU A 91 -2.97 1.37 -1.97
CA LEU A 91 -2.46 1.30 -0.61
C LEU A 91 -1.23 2.19 -0.42
N GLN A 92 -0.26 2.11 -1.33
CA GLN A 92 0.96 2.93 -1.28
C GLN A 92 0.63 4.42 -1.41
N VAL A 93 -0.21 4.80 -2.37
CA VAL A 93 -0.67 6.19 -2.59
C VAL A 93 -1.34 6.74 -1.33
N ARG A 94 -2.27 5.99 -0.73
CA ARG A 94 -2.94 6.39 0.51
C ARG A 94 -1.93 6.54 1.66
N ASN A 95 -1.00 5.59 1.79
CA ASN A 95 0.01 5.60 2.85
C ASN A 95 0.98 6.79 2.69
N TYR A 96 1.36 7.13 1.46
CA TYR A 96 2.17 8.30 1.14
C TYR A 96 1.53 9.57 1.72
N TYR A 97 0.25 9.80 1.41
CA TYR A 97 -0.49 10.95 1.92
C TYR A 97 -0.55 11.01 3.45
N TYR A 98 -0.93 9.92 4.12
CA TYR A 98 -1.01 9.91 5.58
C TYR A 98 0.37 10.07 6.24
N ASN A 99 1.43 9.54 5.63
CA ASN A 99 2.80 9.80 6.08
C ASN A 99 3.16 11.28 5.95
N TYR A 100 2.86 11.90 4.82
CA TYR A 100 3.07 13.32 4.58
C TYR A 100 2.33 14.19 5.61
N GLN A 101 1.05 13.89 5.88
CA GLN A 101 0.27 14.59 6.91
C GLN A 101 0.88 14.45 8.30
N ARG A 102 1.28 13.23 8.71
CA ARG A 102 1.94 13.00 9.99
C ARG A 102 3.25 13.77 10.12
N LYS A 103 4.09 13.76 9.09
CA LYS A 103 5.35 14.53 9.05
C LYS A 103 5.08 16.03 9.18
N SER A 104 4.08 16.53 8.47
CA SER A 104 3.67 17.94 8.51
C SER A 104 3.17 18.36 9.90
N ALA A 105 2.31 17.55 10.52
CA ALA A 105 1.82 17.79 11.88
C ALA A 105 2.95 17.78 12.92
N ARG A 106 3.91 16.85 12.81
CA ARG A 106 5.10 16.83 13.68
C ARG A 106 5.96 18.08 13.50
N ARG A 107 6.14 18.55 12.26
CA ARG A 107 6.88 19.80 11.97
C ARG A 107 6.20 21.02 12.61
N ILE A 108 4.88 21.12 12.48
CA ILE A 108 4.09 22.20 13.10
C ILE A 108 4.21 22.16 14.62
N LYS A 109 4.01 21.00 15.27
CA LYS A 109 4.17 20.86 16.73
C LYS A 109 5.56 21.29 17.22
N LYS A 110 6.61 20.91 16.49
CA LYS A 110 7.99 21.31 16.80
C LYS A 110 8.18 22.83 16.66
N GLN A 111 7.64 23.43 15.60
CA GLN A 111 7.72 24.88 15.37
C GLN A 111 6.94 25.69 16.42
N MET A 112 5.82 25.15 16.89
CA MET A 112 5.00 25.77 17.95
C MET A 112 5.51 25.50 19.37
N GLY A 113 6.63 24.77 19.53
CA GLY A 113 7.19 24.45 20.85
C GLY A 113 6.33 23.51 21.71
N LEU A 114 5.31 22.84 21.14
CA LEU A 114 4.38 21.96 21.86
C LEU A 114 4.96 20.56 22.15
N ALA A 115 6.27 20.44 22.32
CA ALA A 115 6.87 19.20 22.80
C ALA A 115 6.76 19.15 24.33
N THR A 116 6.37 17.99 24.87
CA THR A 116 6.03 17.70 26.29
C THR A 116 4.62 18.21 26.62
N ILE A 117 3.60 17.36 26.79
CA ILE A 117 3.42 16.37 27.86
C ILE A 117 2.60 15.21 27.30
N LEU A 118 3.15 13.99 27.33
CA LEU A 118 2.38 12.76 27.53
C LEU A 118 3.32 11.83 28.31
N ASN A 119 3.07 11.72 29.62
CA ASN A 119 3.60 10.67 30.49
C ASN A 119 3.02 9.32 30.08
#